data_AF-A0AAD5CR37-F1
#
_entry.id   AF-A0AAD5CR37-F1
#
_cell.length_a   1.000
_cell.length_b   1.000
_cell.length_c   1.000
_cell.angle_alpha   90.00
_cell.angle_beta   90.00
_cell.angle_gamma   90.00
#
_symmetry.space_group_name_H-M   'P 1'
#
loop_
_entity.id
_entity.type
_entity.pdbx_description
1 polymer ?
#
loop_
_entity_poly.entity_id
_entity_poly.type
_entity_poly.pdbx_seq_one_letter_code
_entity_poly.pdbx_strand_id
1 'polypeptide(L)'
;YSKTEIKLCKQRDRTSADTRGKHRISAELKRLEQETRHLEEELDQLEKMESASAACKEILSNVETRPDPLLPKTYGPANPSWDQWFEGPQDKEYLKVMTVIILALLFADYHVFLD
;
A
#
# COMPACT_ATOMS: atom_id res chain seq x y z
N TYR A 1 -21.46 -38.26 -49.76
CA TYR A 1 -21.43 -37.58 -48.45
C TYR A 1 -19.97 -37.28 -48.10
N SER A 2 -19.38 -36.27 -48.73
CA SER A 2 -17.95 -36.37 -49.07
C SER A 2 -17.26 -35.02 -49.11
N LYS A 3 -16.22 -34.90 -48.26
CA LYS A 3 -15.15 -33.88 -48.23
C LYS A 3 -15.56 -32.41 -48.03
N THR A 4 -16.64 -31.93 -48.61
CA THR A 4 -17.11 -30.54 -48.49
C THR A 4 -17.63 -30.21 -47.09
N GLU A 5 -18.38 -31.12 -46.47
CA GLU A 5 -18.90 -30.90 -45.10
C GLU A 5 -17.81 -30.94 -44.02
N ILE A 6 -16.79 -31.78 -44.21
CA ILE A 6 -15.63 -31.86 -43.30
C ILE A 6 -14.82 -30.56 -43.37
N LYS A 7 -14.67 -29.96 -44.57
CA LYS A 7 -13.95 -28.69 -44.74
C LYS A 7 -14.69 -27.52 -44.05
N LEU A 8 -16.02 -27.53 -44.10
CA LEU A 8 -16.87 -26.50 -43.50
C LEU A 8 -16.84 -26.56 -41.95
N CYS A 9 -16.90 -27.75 -41.34
CA CYS A 9 -16.74 -27.89 -39.88
C CYS A 9 -15.31 -27.51 -39.43
N LYS A 10 -14.28 -27.90 -40.18
CA LYS A 10 -12.88 -27.52 -39.88
C LYS A 10 -12.65 -26.00 -39.95
N GLN A 11 -13.39 -25.30 -40.80
CA GLN A 11 -13.34 -23.83 -40.87
C GLN A 11 -14.12 -23.17 -39.73
N ARG A 12 -15.29 -23.70 -39.33
CA ARG A 12 -16.05 -23.20 -38.18
C ARG A 12 -15.34 -23.39 -36.85
N ASP A 13 -14.67 -24.52 -36.64
CA ASP A 13 -13.91 -24.77 -35.40
C ASP A 13 -12.71 -23.84 -35.28
N ARG A 14 -12.02 -23.55 -36.38
CA ARG A 14 -10.87 -22.62 -36.36
C ARG A 14 -11.28 -21.19 -36.06
N THR A 15 -12.39 -20.70 -36.61
CA THR A 15 -12.89 -19.36 -36.27
C THR A 15 -13.46 -19.28 -34.86
N SER A 16 -14.15 -20.31 -34.38
CA SER A 16 -14.67 -20.36 -33.00
C SER A 16 -13.56 -20.46 -31.95
N ALA A 17 -12.49 -21.21 -32.22
CA ALA A 17 -11.34 -21.31 -31.32
C ALA A 17 -10.51 -20.02 -31.31
N ASP A 18 -10.36 -19.38 -32.48
CA ASP A 18 -9.65 -18.11 -32.64
C ASP A 18 -10.37 -16.97 -31.92
N THR A 19 -11.71 -16.90 -31.99
CA THR A 19 -12.46 -15.90 -31.22
C THR A 19 -12.35 -16.16 -29.71
N ARG A 20 -12.57 -17.38 -29.21
CA ARG A 20 -12.51 -17.66 -27.76
C ARG A 20 -11.14 -17.35 -27.15
N GLY A 21 -10.05 -17.68 -27.85
CA GLY A 21 -8.69 -17.33 -27.44
C GLY A 21 -8.44 -15.83 -27.42
N LYS A 22 -8.86 -15.12 -28.48
CA LYS A 22 -8.77 -13.66 -28.58
C LYS A 22 -9.56 -12.96 -27.48
N HIS A 23 -10.78 -13.40 -27.19
CA HIS A 23 -11.61 -12.80 -26.14
C HIS A 23 -10.97 -12.96 -24.75
N ARG A 24 -10.31 -14.09 -24.49
CA ARG A 24 -9.58 -14.30 -23.23
C ARG A 24 -8.40 -13.32 -23.09
N ILE A 25 -7.58 -13.22 -24.12
CA ILE A 25 -6.43 -12.29 -24.12
C ILE A 25 -6.91 -10.83 -23.99
N SER A 26 -7.97 -10.46 -24.70
CA SER A 26 -8.55 -9.12 -24.60
C SER A 26 -9.17 -8.83 -23.22
N ALA A 27 -9.76 -9.82 -22.55
CA ALA A 27 -10.30 -9.64 -21.20
C ALA A 27 -9.18 -9.45 -20.16
N GLU A 28 -8.11 -10.23 -20.26
CA GLU A 28 -6.93 -10.07 -19.40
C GLU A 28 -6.26 -8.71 -19.63
N LEU A 29 -6.11 -8.29 -20.89
CA LEU A 29 -5.56 -6.98 -21.24
C LEU A 29 -6.41 -5.84 -20.67
N LYS A 30 -7.74 -5.90 -20.82
CA LYS A 30 -8.65 -4.89 -20.23
C LYS A 30 -8.57 -4.84 -18.72
N ARG A 31 -8.41 -5.98 -18.06
CA ARG A 31 -8.25 -6.05 -16.60
C ARG A 31 -6.96 -5.36 -16.16
N LEU A 32 -5.84 -5.69 -16.81
CA LEU A 32 -4.54 -5.07 -16.56
C LEU A 32 -4.58 -3.57 -16.80
N GLU A 33 -5.19 -3.13 -17.90
CA GLU A 33 -5.34 -1.70 -18.21
C GLU A 33 -6.16 -0.96 -17.14
N GLN A 34 -7.18 -1.61 -16.57
CA GLN A 34 -7.95 -1.06 -15.46
C GLN A 34 -7.15 -1.01 -14.16
N GLU A 35 -6.33 -2.02 -13.89
CA GLU A 35 -5.43 -2.06 -12.74
C GLU A 35 -4.39 -0.93 -12.81
N THR A 36 -3.81 -0.70 -14.00
CA THR A 36 -2.89 0.43 -14.22
C THR A 36 -3.56 1.77 -13.94
N ARG A 37 -4.77 2.01 -14.50
CA ARG A 37 -5.49 3.26 -14.24
C ARG A 37 -5.83 3.45 -12.75
N HIS A 38 -6.23 2.39 -12.07
CA HIS A 38 -6.55 2.48 -10.65
C HIS A 38 -5.31 2.83 -9.82
N LEU A 39 -4.16 2.22 -10.11
CA LEU A 39 -2.91 2.54 -9.42
C LEU A 39 -2.45 3.98 -9.71
N GLU A 40 -2.63 4.48 -10.93
CA GLU A 40 -2.35 5.89 -11.27
C GLU A 40 -3.25 6.85 -10.47
N GLU A 41 -4.54 6.53 -10.32
CA GLU A 41 -5.48 7.30 -9.51
C GLU A 41 -5.15 7.25 -8.00
N GLU A 42 -4.70 6.12 -7.48
CA GLU A 42 -4.24 6.00 -6.08
C GLU A 42 -2.97 6.80 -5.83
N LEU A 43 -2.03 6.81 -6.79
CA LEU A 43 -0.78 7.56 -6.68
C LEU A 43 -1.01 9.08 -6.71
N ASP A 44 -1.87 9.56 -7.61
CA ASP A 44 -2.28 10.98 -7.67
C ASP A 44 -3.02 11.41 -6.38
N GLN A 45 -3.79 10.51 -5.76
CA GLN A 45 -4.39 10.77 -4.45
C GLN A 45 -3.33 10.87 -3.34
N LEU A 46 -2.37 9.95 -3.30
CA LEU A 46 -1.27 9.97 -2.31
C LEU A 46 -0.40 11.21 -2.46
N GLU A 47 -0.14 11.68 -3.68
CA GLU A 47 0.61 12.91 -3.95
C GLU A 47 -0.12 14.16 -3.44
N LYS A 48 -1.45 14.17 -3.53
CA LYS A 48 -2.31 15.27 -3.04
C LYS A 48 -2.53 15.24 -1.53
N MET A 49 -2.28 14.12 -0.88
CA MET A 49 -2.42 14.01 0.57
C MET A 49 -1.32 14.80 1.27
N GLU A 50 -1.69 15.55 2.30
CA GLU A 50 -0.71 16.23 3.14
C GLU A 50 0.15 15.20 3.90
N SER A 51 1.42 15.52 4.13
CA SER A 51 2.33 14.60 4.82
C SER A 51 1.72 14.19 6.17
N ALA A 52 1.61 12.87 6.39
CA ALA A 52 1.14 12.34 7.66
C ALA A 52 1.99 12.86 8.83
N SER A 53 3.27 13.16 8.58
CA SER A 53 4.20 13.80 9.50
C SER A 53 3.76 15.19 9.95
N ALA A 54 3.30 16.05 9.05
CA ALA A 54 2.79 17.38 9.41
C ALA A 54 1.53 17.28 10.28
N ALA A 55 0.57 16.44 9.87
CA ALA A 55 -0.66 16.21 10.64
C ALA A 55 -0.36 15.63 12.04
N CYS A 56 0.55 14.65 12.13
CA CYS A 56 0.96 14.07 13.40
C CYS A 56 1.68 15.06 14.32
N LYS A 57 2.53 15.94 13.77
CA LYS A 57 3.20 17.00 14.54
C LYS A 57 2.20 18.01 15.10
N GLU A 58 1.20 18.38 14.32
CA GLU A 58 0.14 19.28 14.79
C GLU A 58 -0.66 18.65 15.94
N ILE A 59 -1.08 17.39 15.78
CA ILE A 59 -1.79 16.66 16.82
C ILE A 59 -0.94 16.56 18.10
N LEU A 60 0.34 16.19 17.96
CA LEU A 60 1.25 16.08 19.11
C LEU A 60 1.40 17.43 19.83
N SER A 61 1.62 18.52 19.08
CA SER A 61 1.67 19.89 19.63
C SER A 61 0.38 20.26 20.38
N ASN A 62 -0.78 19.91 19.83
CA ASN A 62 -2.07 20.19 20.47
C ASN A 62 -2.26 19.40 21.78
N VAL A 63 -1.85 18.13 21.80
CA VAL A 63 -1.91 17.28 22.99
C VAL A 63 -0.93 17.75 24.08
N GLU A 64 0.25 18.22 23.69
CA GLU A 64 1.25 18.75 24.64
C GLU A 64 0.82 20.09 25.26
N THR A 65 0.21 20.98 24.47
CA THR A 65 -0.21 22.30 24.93
C THR A 65 -1.50 22.28 25.76
N ARG A 66 -2.43 21.37 25.48
CA ARG A 66 -3.67 21.15 26.26
C ARG A 66 -3.86 19.66 26.55
N PRO A 67 -3.15 19.11 27.54
CA PRO A 67 -3.37 17.73 27.95
C PRO A 67 -4.77 17.59 28.54
N ASP A 68 -5.44 16.48 28.22
CA ASP A 68 -6.77 16.17 28.76
C ASP A 68 -6.69 16.03 30.30
N PRO A 69 -7.44 16.84 31.08
CA PRO A 69 -7.41 16.81 32.53
C PRO A 69 -7.96 15.50 33.14
N LEU A 70 -8.69 14.69 32.37
CA LEU A 70 -9.20 13.38 32.80
C LEU A 70 -8.19 12.26 32.59
N LEU A 71 -7.11 12.51 31.84
CA LEU A 71 -6.08 11.51 31.56
C LEU A 71 -4.87 11.73 32.49
N PRO A 72 -4.37 10.69 33.17
CA PRO A 72 -3.13 10.78 33.91
C PRO A 72 -2.00 11.18 32.95
N LYS A 73 -1.14 12.13 33.34
CA LYS A 73 0.12 12.36 32.63
C LYS A 73 0.97 11.11 32.73
N THR A 74 1.01 10.33 31.65
CA THR A 74 1.85 9.14 31.55
C THR A 74 3.28 9.58 31.25
N TYR A 75 4.13 9.62 32.27
CA TYR A 75 5.58 9.80 32.12
C TYR A 75 6.29 8.46 31.82
N GLY A 76 5.69 7.63 30.97
CA GLY A 76 6.15 6.27 30.72
C GLY A 76 5.18 5.48 29.84
N PRO A 77 5.57 4.26 29.42
CA PRO A 77 4.76 3.42 28.55
C PRO A 77 3.38 3.22 29.18
N ALA A 78 2.34 3.59 28.43
CA ALA A 78 0.94 3.60 28.90
C ALA A 78 0.44 2.22 29.35
N ASN A 79 1.19 1.16 29.05
CA ASN A 79 0.91 -0.19 29.47
C ASN A 79 2.21 -1.02 29.52
N PRO A 80 2.60 -1.57 30.69
CA PRO A 80 3.82 -2.37 30.84
C PRO A 80 3.82 -3.69 30.04
N SER A 81 2.66 -4.14 29.52
CA SER A 81 2.64 -5.28 28.58
C SER A 81 3.30 -4.94 27.23
N TRP A 82 3.44 -3.66 26.92
CA TRP A 82 4.12 -3.20 25.71
C TRP A 82 5.64 -3.09 25.89
N ASP A 83 6.12 -3.09 27.14
CA ASP A 83 7.55 -3.15 27.42
C ASP A 83 8.16 -4.42 26.83
N GLN A 84 7.44 -5.55 26.79
CA GLN A 84 7.92 -6.76 26.11
C GLN A 84 8.19 -6.57 24.60
N TRP A 85 7.49 -5.62 23.94
CA TRP A 85 7.64 -5.34 22.51
C TRP A 85 8.60 -4.18 22.22
N PHE A 86 8.86 -3.32 23.22
CA PHE A 86 9.66 -2.10 23.08
C PHE A 86 10.90 -2.02 23.98
N GLU A 87 11.08 -2.92 24.95
CA GLU A 87 12.35 -3.13 25.65
C GLU A 87 13.30 -3.80 24.66
N GLY A 88 14.12 -2.97 24.02
CA GLY A 88 15.31 -3.45 23.36
C GLY A 88 16.23 -4.18 24.35
N PRO A 89 17.14 -5.03 23.86
CA PRO A 89 18.12 -5.74 24.70
C PRO A 89 18.82 -4.78 25.67
N GLN A 90 18.89 -5.15 26.96
CA GLN A 90 19.43 -4.38 28.09
C GLN A 90 20.95 -4.07 28.02
N ASP A 91 21.55 -4.06 26.82
CA ASP A 91 22.96 -3.79 26.58
C ASP A 91 23.15 -2.55 25.69
N LYS A 92 23.27 -1.37 26.31
CA LYS A 92 23.91 -0.10 25.87
C LYS A 92 23.87 0.35 24.39
N GLU A 93 22.94 -0.12 23.58
CA GLU A 93 22.73 0.30 22.19
C GLU A 93 21.28 0.73 21.86
N TYR A 94 20.55 1.18 22.88
CA TYR A 94 19.13 1.52 22.83
C TYR A 94 18.75 2.70 21.93
N LEU A 95 19.72 3.46 21.41
CA LEU A 95 19.42 4.55 20.49
C LEU A 95 19.10 4.07 19.07
N LYS A 96 19.28 2.79 18.74
CA LYS A 96 19.10 2.35 17.34
C LYS A 96 17.63 2.15 16.96
N VAL A 97 16.78 1.58 17.80
CA VAL A 97 15.39 1.24 17.42
C VAL A 97 14.46 2.45 17.35
N MET A 98 14.56 3.39 18.30
CA MET A 98 13.84 4.67 18.21
C MET A 98 14.31 5.48 17.00
N THR A 99 15.62 5.47 16.72
CA THR A 99 16.16 6.07 15.50
C THR A 99 15.67 5.34 14.26
N VAL A 100 15.52 4.02 14.25
CA VAL A 100 15.01 3.28 13.08
C VAL A 100 13.53 3.55 12.83
N ILE A 101 12.68 3.69 13.85
CA ILE A 101 11.26 4.04 13.65
C ILE A 101 11.13 5.49 13.21
N ILE A 102 11.85 6.42 13.84
CA ILE A 102 11.87 7.83 13.44
C ILE A 102 12.49 7.98 12.04
N LEU A 103 13.56 7.25 11.73
CA LEU A 103 14.16 7.23 10.39
C LEU A 103 13.26 6.54 9.39
N ALA A 104 12.49 5.50 9.74
CA ALA A 104 11.54 4.87 8.81
C ALA A 104 10.37 5.80 8.50
N LEU A 105 9.89 6.56 9.50
CA LEU A 105 8.90 7.62 9.30
C LEU A 105 9.48 8.78 8.47
N LEU A 106 10.71 9.21 8.76
CA LEU A 106 11.40 10.25 7.98
C LEU A 106 11.79 9.78 6.57
N PHE A 107 12.15 8.51 6.35
CA PHE A 107 12.48 7.94 5.04
C PHE A 107 11.22 7.70 4.22
N ALA A 108 10.09 7.36 4.85
CA ALA A 108 8.80 7.31 4.19
C ALA A 108 8.41 8.70 3.65
N ASP A 109 8.72 9.77 4.38
CA ASP A 109 8.53 11.15 3.91
C ASP A 109 9.60 11.58 2.87
N TYR A 110 10.87 11.14 2.99
CA TYR A 110 11.95 11.53 2.06
C TYR A 110 11.91 10.78 0.72
N HIS A 111 11.45 9.53 0.67
CA HIS A 111 11.33 8.80 -0.60
C HIS A 111 10.21 9.40 -1.48
N VAL A 112 9.21 10.03 -0.88
CA VAL A 112 8.17 10.78 -1.61
C VAL A 112 8.70 12.12 -2.16
N PHE A 113 9.84 12.62 -1.67
CA PHE A 113 10.41 13.91 -2.07
C PHE A 113 11.59 13.80 -3.06
N LEU A 114 12.00 12.59 -3.47
CA LEU A 114 13.17 12.35 -4.33
C LEU A 114 12.86 11.67 -5.69
N ASP A 115 11.63 11.83 -6.17
CA ASP A 115 11.25 11.79 -7.59
C ASP A 115 10.67 13.16 -7.97
#